data_AF-A0A256YRR2-F1
#
_entry.id   AF-A0A256YRR2-F1
#
_cell.length_a   1.000
_cell.length_b   1.000
_cell.length_c   1.000
_cell.angle_alpha   90.00
_cell.angle_beta   90.00
_cell.angle_gamma   90.00
#
_symmetry.space_group_name_H-M   'P 1'
#
loop_
_entity.id
_entity.type
_entity.pdbx_description
1 polymer ?
#
loop_
_entity_poly.entity_id
_entity_poly.type
_entity_poly.pdbx_seq_one_letter_code
_entity_poly.pdbx_strand_id
1 'polypeptide(L)'
;MLGVSDKRDWKENLSVEAEKELNEILESVKKHRCAYKSADNVQVAQLWCATIELKRLINKLDMRLEYIENILNKLFRGYDEEKDKLVKSLLKF
;
A
#
# COMPACT_ATOMS: atom_id res chain seq x y z
N MET A 1 29.48 -13.51 37.45
CA MET A 1 29.57 -12.45 36.42
C MET A 1 28.36 -12.60 35.52
N LEU A 2 27.42 -11.67 35.60
CA LEU A 2 26.20 -11.69 34.80
C LEU A 2 26.58 -11.51 33.33
N GLY A 3 26.04 -12.40 32.48
CA GLY A 3 26.38 -12.50 31.07
C GLY A 3 26.28 -11.15 30.35
N VAL A 4 27.33 -10.83 29.60
CA VAL A 4 27.29 -9.82 28.55
C VAL A 4 26.22 -10.30 27.57
N SER A 5 25.01 -9.77 27.67
CA SER A 5 23.99 -10.00 26.66
C SER A 5 24.55 -9.43 25.36
N ASP A 6 24.98 -10.32 24.49
CA ASP A 6 25.28 -10.07 23.09
C ASP A 6 24.01 -9.51 22.44
N LYS A 7 23.77 -8.20 22.61
CA LYS A 7 22.66 -7.47 22.01
C LYS A 7 23.00 -7.23 20.55
N ARG A 8 23.05 -8.30 19.77
CA ARG A 8 22.99 -8.20 18.31
C ARG A 8 21.68 -7.50 17.97
N ASP A 9 21.76 -6.37 17.26
CA ASP A 9 20.56 -5.69 16.78
C ASP A 9 19.89 -6.65 15.81
N TRP A 10 18.63 -6.99 16.06
CA TRP A 10 17.90 -7.94 15.22
C TRP A 10 17.87 -7.48 13.76
N LYS A 11 17.99 -6.17 13.52
CA LYS A 11 18.10 -5.55 12.20
C LYS A 11 19.33 -6.01 11.42
N GLU A 12 20.40 -6.42 12.09
CA GLU A 12 21.60 -7.01 11.44
C GLU A 12 21.28 -8.34 10.73
N ASN A 13 20.13 -8.96 11.03
CA ASN A 13 19.66 -10.16 10.35
C ASN A 13 18.70 -9.86 9.19
N LEU A 14 18.40 -8.59 8.90
CA LEU A 14 17.64 -8.21 7.72
C LEU A 14 18.54 -8.21 6.48
N SER A 15 17.97 -8.53 5.32
CA SER A 15 18.63 -8.18 4.07
C SER A 15 18.68 -6.66 3.91
N VAL A 16 19.60 -6.18 3.08
CA VAL A 16 19.75 -4.73 2.79
C VAL A 16 18.44 -4.14 2.26
N GLU A 17 17.71 -4.90 1.44
CA GLU A 17 16.42 -4.51 0.89
C GLU A 17 15.35 -4.39 1.99
N ALA A 18 15.26 -5.40 2.87
CA ALA A 18 14.28 -5.40 3.96
C ALA A 18 14.56 -4.28 4.98
N GLU A 19 15.84 -4.00 5.26
CA GLU A 19 16.22 -2.87 6.11
C GLU A 19 15.83 -1.53 5.48
N LYS A 20 16.02 -1.38 4.17
CA LYS A 20 15.60 -0.19 3.42
C LYS A 20 14.08 -0.01 3.47
N GLU A 21 13.32 -1.06 3.19
CA GLU A 21 11.85 -1.04 3.27
C GLU A 21 11.36 -0.68 4.67
N LEU A 22 11.97 -1.26 5.71
CA LEU A 22 11.68 -0.92 7.10
C LEU A 22 11.93 0.57 7.37
N ASN A 23 13.06 1.12 6.91
CA ASN A 23 13.36 2.53 7.09
C ASN A 23 12.36 3.44 6.38
N GLU A 24 11.93 3.10 5.17
CA GLU A 24 10.87 3.83 4.46
C GLU A 24 9.55 3.85 5.23
N ILE A 25 9.16 2.70 5.83
CA ILE A 25 7.99 2.62 6.72
C ILE A 25 8.18 3.53 7.94
N LEU A 26 9.34 3.46 8.61
CA LEU A 26 9.61 4.27 9.80
C LEU A 26 9.61 5.78 9.51
N GLU A 27 10.13 6.19 8.34
CA GLU A 27 10.05 7.59 7.87
C GLU A 27 8.59 8.02 7.68
N SER A 28 7.77 7.19 7.04
CA SER A 28 6.34 7.50 6.82
C SER A 28 5.57 7.70 8.13
N VAL A 29 5.99 7.01 9.19
CA VAL A 29 5.37 7.06 10.52
C VAL A 29 5.75 8.33 11.30
N LYS A 30 6.84 9.02 10.97
CA LYS A 30 7.31 10.21 11.70
C LYS A 30 6.28 11.34 11.79
N LYS A 31 5.34 11.43 10.86
CA LYS A 31 4.23 12.40 10.96
C LYS A 31 3.31 12.18 12.17
N HIS A 32 3.33 10.97 12.74
CA HIS A 32 2.61 10.59 13.96
C HIS A 32 3.48 10.65 15.21
N ARG A 33 4.64 11.31 15.16
CA ARG A 33 5.61 11.35 16.27
C ARG A 33 5.01 11.77 17.59
N CYS A 34 4.09 12.73 17.59
CA CYS A 34 3.42 13.18 18.80
C CYS A 34 2.53 12.11 19.44
N ALA A 35 1.99 11.17 18.65
CA ALA A 35 1.12 10.11 19.15
C ALA A 35 1.91 8.94 19.77
N TYR A 36 2.98 8.48 19.11
CA TYR A 36 3.72 7.31 19.60
C TYR A 36 4.79 7.65 20.65
N LYS A 37 5.30 8.89 20.70
CA LYS A 37 6.32 9.27 21.68
C LYS A 37 5.81 9.42 23.11
N SER A 38 4.53 9.72 23.28
CA SER A 38 3.89 9.87 24.59
C SER A 38 3.33 8.55 25.14
N ALA A 39 3.42 7.46 24.37
CA ALA A 39 2.89 6.17 24.77
C ALA A 39 3.84 5.43 25.74
N ASP A 40 3.26 4.66 26.65
CA ASP A 40 4.00 3.83 27.61
C ASP A 40 4.95 2.83 26.91
N ASN A 41 4.50 2.30 25.76
CA ASN A 41 5.34 1.49 24.88
C ASN A 41 5.44 2.15 23.50
N VAL A 42 6.49 2.95 23.33
CA VAL A 42 6.80 3.68 22.10
C VAL A 42 6.90 2.75 20.89
N GLN A 43 7.52 1.57 21.04
CA GLN A 43 7.73 0.64 19.92
C GLN A 43 6.41 0.05 19.43
N VAL A 44 5.54 -0.37 20.36
CA VAL A 44 4.20 -0.88 20.02
C VAL A 44 3.34 0.22 19.41
N ALA A 45 3.36 1.43 19.97
CA ALA A 45 2.62 2.56 19.41
C ALA A 45 3.11 2.92 17.99
N GLN A 46 4.43 2.89 17.77
CA GLN A 46 5.02 3.13 16.45
C GLN A 46 4.61 2.06 15.44
N LEU A 47 4.52 0.79 15.86
CA LEU A 47 4.00 -0.30 15.03
C LEU A 47 2.55 -0.05 14.62
N TRP A 48 1.68 0.36 15.54
CA TRP A 48 0.29 0.70 15.22
C TRP A 48 0.20 1.88 14.24
N CYS A 49 1.03 2.91 14.42
CA CYS A 49 1.12 4.00 13.46
C CYS A 49 1.57 3.50 12.08
N ALA A 50 2.51 2.55 12.01
CA ALA A 50 2.93 1.92 10.76
C ALA A 50 1.77 1.16 10.09
N THR A 51 1.00 0.39 10.86
CA THR A 51 -0.17 -0.33 10.34
C THR A 51 -1.21 0.61 9.74
N ILE A 52 -1.46 1.77 10.37
CA ILE A 52 -2.37 2.80 9.84
C ILE A 52 -1.87 3.33 8.49
N GLU A 53 -0.57 3.59 8.36
CA GLU A 53 0.03 4.06 7.11
C GLU A 53 -0.03 3.00 6.00
N LEU A 54 0.26 1.75 6.32
CA LEU A 54 0.11 0.65 5.37
C LEU A 54 -1.35 0.51 4.91
N LYS A 55 -2.33 0.61 5.81
CA LYS A 55 -3.75 0.59 5.43
C LYS A 55 -4.13 1.76 4.52
N ARG A 56 -3.57 2.95 4.75
CA ARG A 56 -3.78 4.11 3.86
C ARG A 56 -3.18 3.89 2.47
N LEU A 57 -2.00 3.28 2.39
CA LEU A 57 -1.39 2.92 1.11
C LEU A 57 -2.23 1.89 0.35
N ILE A 58 -2.72 0.84 1.02
CA ILE A 58 -3.63 -0.15 0.43
C ILE A 58 -4.88 0.55 -0.13
N ASN A 59 -5.57 1.36 0.67
CA ASN A 59 -6.75 2.08 0.19
C ASN A 59 -6.45 2.98 -1.02
N LYS A 60 -5.26 3.61 -1.06
CA LYS A 60 -4.83 4.43 -2.21
C LYS A 60 -4.60 3.58 -3.46
N LEU A 61 -4.07 2.37 -3.31
CA LEU A 61 -3.92 1.43 -4.43
C LEU A 61 -5.29 0.93 -4.91
N ASP A 62 -6.19 0.57 -3.98
CA ASP A 62 -7.56 0.14 -4.30
C ASP A 62 -8.31 1.20 -5.10
N MET A 63 -8.28 2.47 -4.68
CA MET A 63 -8.91 3.57 -5.42
C MET A 63 -8.33 3.75 -6.83
N ARG A 64 -7.02 3.54 -6.99
CA ARG A 64 -6.37 3.64 -8.32
C ARG A 64 -6.75 2.47 -9.21
N LEU A 65 -6.86 1.26 -8.64
CA LEU A 65 -7.31 0.07 -9.35
C LEU A 65 -8.77 0.25 -9.78
N GLU A 66 -9.65 0.66 -8.89
CA GLU A 66 -11.06 0.93 -9.18
C GLU A 66 -11.22 1.96 -10.31
N TYR A 67 -10.40 3.03 -10.30
CA TYR A 67 -10.39 4.01 -11.38
C TYR A 67 -10.01 3.40 -12.74
N ILE A 68 -8.96 2.56 -12.77
CA ILE A 68 -8.50 1.86 -13.99
C ILE A 68 -9.59 0.90 -14.48
N GLU A 69 -10.16 0.09 -13.60
CA GLU A 69 -11.25 -0.84 -13.91
C GLU A 69 -12.46 -0.12 -14.49
N ASN A 70 -12.83 1.04 -13.92
CA ASN A 70 -13.91 1.86 -14.44
C ASN A 70 -13.65 2.39 -15.86
N ILE A 71 -12.41 2.82 -16.15
CA ILE A 71 -12.04 3.25 -17.51
C ILE A 71 -12.12 2.07 -18.47
N LEU A 72 -11.50 0.95 -18.12
CA LEU A 72 -11.47 -0.23 -18.98
C LEU A 72 -12.88 -0.74 -19.27
N ASN A 73 -13.74 -0.84 -18.25
CA ASN A 73 -15.13 -1.24 -18.43
C ASN A 73 -15.91 -0.30 -19.36
N LYS A 74 -15.68 1.01 -19.27
CA LYS A 74 -16.29 1.99 -20.19
C LYS A 74 -15.78 1.83 -21.63
N LEU A 75 -14.48 1.60 -21.80
CA LEU A 75 -13.88 1.36 -23.12
C LEU A 75 -14.44 0.10 -23.78
N PHE A 76 -14.51 -1.02 -23.06
CA PHE A 76 -15.05 -2.27 -23.60
C PHE A 76 -16.54 -2.18 -23.92
N ARG A 77 -17.36 -1.57 -23.06
CA ARG A 77 -18.78 -1.34 -23.36
C ARG A 77 -18.97 -0.45 -24.58
N GLY A 78 -18.18 0.62 -24.72
CA GLY A 78 -18.23 1.49 -25.89
C GLY A 78 -17.90 0.73 -27.18
N TYR A 79 -16.87 -0.14 -27.13
CA TYR A 79 -16.51 -1.00 -28.25
C TYR A 79 -17.64 -1.97 -28.64
N ASP A 80 -18.28 -2.63 -27.68
CA ASP A 80 -19.38 -3.56 -27.94
C ASP A 80 -20.59 -2.84 -28.53
N GLU A 81 -20.95 -1.66 -28.02
CA GLU A 81 -22.04 -0.84 -28.55
C GLU A 81 -21.78 -0.38 -29.99
N GLU A 82 -20.54 0.02 -30.31
CA GLU A 82 -20.15 0.44 -31.65
C GLU A 82 -20.15 -0.74 -32.63
N LYS A 83 -19.63 -1.90 -32.21
CA LYS A 83 -19.72 -3.15 -32.96
C LYS A 83 -21.16 -3.55 -33.23
N ASP A 84 -22.03 -3.50 -32.23
CA ASP A 84 -23.46 -3.83 -32.39
C ASP A 84 -24.18 -2.89 -33.36
N LYS A 85 -23.86 -1.58 -33.31
CA LYS A 85 -24.39 -0.60 -34.28
C LYS A 85 -23.93 -0.92 -35.70
N LEU A 86 -22.66 -1.29 -35.88
CA LEU A 86 -22.10 -1.67 -37.18
C LEU A 86 -22.75 -2.96 -37.72
N VAL A 87 -22.89 -3.99 -36.90
CA VAL A 87 -23.55 -5.24 -37.31
C VAL A 87 -25.00 -4.99 -37.71
N LYS A 88 -25.73 -4.17 -36.95
CA LYS A 88 -27.12 -3.80 -37.27
C LYS A 88 -27.24 -2.95 -38.54
N SER A 89 -26.25 -2.12 -38.88
CA SER A 89 -26.27 -1.35 -40.12
C SER A 89 -25.97 -2.22 -41.34
N LEU A 90 -25.08 -3.21 -41.21
CA LEU A 90 -24.76 -4.16 -42.27
C LEU A 90 -25.94 -5.11 -42.58
N LEU A 91 -26.69 -5.55 -41.56
CA LEU A 91 -27.87 -6.42 -41.74
C LEU A 91 -29.11 -5.73 -42.30
N LYS A 92 -29.10 -4.40 -42.44
CA LYS A 92 -30.20 -3.61 -43.02
C LYS A 92 -30.12 -3.49 -44.55
N PHE A 93 -29.03 -3.95 -45.16
CA PHE A 93 -28.84 -4.07 -46.60
C PHE A 93 -28.91 -5.54 -47.01
#